data_AF-A0A933J4N8-F1
#
_entry.id   AF-A0A933J4N8-F1
#
_cell.length_a   1.000
_cell.length_b   1.000
_cell.length_c   1.000
_cell.angle_alpha   90.00
_cell.angle_beta   90.00
_cell.angle_gamma   90.00
#
_symmetry.space_group_name_H-M   'P 1'
#
loop_
_entity.id
_entity.type
_entity.pdbx_description
1 polymer ?
#
loop_
_entity_poly.entity_id
_entity_poly.type
_entity_poly.pdbx_seq_one_letter_code
_entity_poly.pdbx_strand_id
1 'polypeptide(L)'
;MTNSWFRQARFGLMIHFGSYALTGWEAAWPLQWGAISYRDYDALADRFKPQRYDPIAWAELAREAGIRYAVLTAKHHDGLALYDTQLSDYSAGTLGTLS
;
A
#
# COMPACT_ATOMS: atom_id res chain seq x y z
N MET A 1 15.03 -26.10 0.25
CA MET A 1 13.95 -25.58 1.11
C MET A 1 12.69 -25.50 0.29
N THR A 2 11.67 -26.29 0.58
CA THR A 2 10.39 -26.25 -0.13
C THR A 2 9.44 -25.27 0.57
N ASN A 3 8.77 -24.41 -0.21
CA ASN A 3 7.82 -23.41 0.27
C ASN A 3 6.45 -24.07 0.61
N SER A 4 6.50 -25.10 1.47
CA SER A 4 5.37 -26.00 1.74
C SER A 4 4.19 -25.29 2.39
N TRP A 5 4.46 -24.39 3.34
CA TRP A 5 3.42 -23.59 3.99
C TRP A 5 2.64 -22.74 2.97
N PHE A 6 3.33 -22.08 2.03
CA PHE A 6 2.70 -21.19 1.04
C PHE A 6 1.78 -21.98 0.11
N ARG A 7 2.25 -23.15 -0.33
CA ARG A 7 1.43 -24.09 -1.11
C ARG A 7 0.21 -24.60 -0.33
N GLN A 8 0.32 -24.79 0.98
CA GLN A 8 -0.80 -25.21 1.84
C GLN A 8 -1.75 -24.06 2.17
N ALA A 9 -1.26 -22.82 2.22
CA ALA A 9 -2.05 -21.65 2.51
C ALA A 9 -3.12 -21.42 1.43
N ARG A 10 -2.78 -21.70 0.15
CA ARG A 10 -3.65 -21.69 -1.05
C ARG A 10 -4.26 -20.34 -1.42
N PHE A 11 -4.89 -19.67 -0.47
CA PHE A 11 -5.67 -18.45 -0.65
C PHE A 11 -5.08 -17.30 0.17
N GLY A 12 -4.80 -16.19 -0.52
CA GLY A 12 -4.14 -15.03 0.04
C GLY A 12 -4.79 -13.72 -0.39
N LEU A 13 -4.52 -12.66 0.36
CA LEU A 13 -4.96 -11.30 0.08
C LEU A 13 -3.79 -10.43 -0.36
N MET A 14 -3.93 -9.78 -1.52
CA MET A 14 -3.01 -8.73 -1.94
C MET A 14 -3.64 -7.36 -1.65
N ILE A 15 -2.94 -6.51 -0.91
CA ILE A 15 -3.38 -5.18 -0.53
C ILE A 15 -2.48 -4.17 -1.24
N HIS A 16 -3.05 -3.48 -2.23
CA HIS A 16 -2.45 -2.30 -2.83
C HIS A 16 -2.99 -1.08 -2.08
N PHE A 17 -2.11 -0.45 -1.30
CA PHE A 17 -2.42 0.74 -0.51
C PHE A 17 -1.32 1.79 -0.69
N GLY A 18 -1.71 3.07 -0.72
CA GLY A 18 -0.79 4.18 -0.96
C GLY A 18 -1.53 5.46 -1.35
N SER A 19 -0.77 6.54 -1.58
CA SER A 19 -1.33 7.87 -1.86
C SER A 19 -2.22 7.91 -3.12
N TYR A 20 -1.95 7.05 -4.10
CA TYR A 20 -2.81 6.85 -5.27
C TYR A 20 -4.26 6.52 -4.94
N ALA A 21 -4.55 5.90 -3.79
CA ALA A 21 -5.91 5.57 -3.38
C ALA A 21 -6.83 6.81 -3.26
N LEU A 22 -6.24 8.02 -3.10
CA LEU A 22 -6.98 9.28 -3.09
C LEU A 22 -7.60 9.65 -4.46
N THR A 23 -7.06 9.11 -5.55
CA THR A 23 -7.47 9.46 -6.91
C THR A 23 -8.60 8.58 -7.43
N GLY A 24 -8.83 7.42 -6.80
CA GLY A 24 -9.68 6.37 -7.35
C GLY A 24 -9.10 5.69 -8.61
N TRP A 25 -7.86 6.01 -8.97
CA TRP A 25 -7.15 5.36 -10.06
C TRP A 25 -6.33 4.17 -9.58
N GLU A 26 -5.90 3.38 -10.55
CA GLU A 26 -4.94 2.31 -10.31
C GLU A 26 -3.56 2.90 -9.91
N ALA A 27 -2.78 2.11 -9.15
CA ALA A 27 -1.60 2.51 -8.38
C ALA A 27 -0.33 2.90 -9.15
N ALA A 28 -0.26 2.76 -10.47
CA ALA A 28 0.97 3.04 -11.23
C ALA A 28 0.78 3.62 -12.63
N TRP A 29 -0.36 3.37 -13.27
CA TRP A 29 -0.50 3.69 -14.69
C TRP A 29 -0.92 5.13 -15.03
N PRO A 30 -1.52 5.95 -14.14
CA PRO A 30 -1.85 7.34 -14.47
C PRO A 30 -0.63 8.20 -14.84
N LEU A 31 0.52 7.99 -14.17
CA LEU A 31 1.78 8.63 -14.53
C LEU A 31 2.29 8.16 -15.89
N GLN A 32 2.20 6.86 -16.16
CA GLN A 32 2.67 6.27 -17.42
C GLN A 32 1.83 6.72 -18.63
N TRP A 33 0.53 6.92 -18.45
CA TRP A 33 -0.36 7.39 -19.52
C TRP A 33 -0.41 8.91 -19.65
N GLY A 34 0.31 9.65 -18.80
CA GLY A 34 0.30 11.12 -18.79
C GLY A 34 -1.03 11.73 -18.34
N ALA A 35 -1.85 10.97 -17.60
CA ALA A 35 -3.12 11.44 -17.06
C ALA A 35 -2.96 12.43 -15.89
N ILE A 36 -1.75 12.48 -15.32
CA ILE A 36 -1.38 13.37 -14.21
C ILE A 36 0.11 13.71 -14.30
N SER A 37 0.46 14.93 -13.93
CA SER A 37 1.87 15.33 -13.87
C SER A 37 2.56 14.65 -12.68
N TYR A 38 3.87 14.44 -12.78
CA TYR A 38 4.66 13.91 -11.65
C TYR A 38 4.46 14.76 -10.37
N ARG A 39 4.45 16.09 -10.53
CA ARG A 39 4.25 17.04 -9.43
C ARG A 39 2.90 16.86 -8.74
N ASP A 40 1.82 16.73 -9.52
CA ASP A 40 0.47 16.58 -8.94
C ASP A 40 0.30 15.21 -8.28
N TYR A 41 0.97 14.18 -8.80
CA TYR A 41 0.98 12.86 -8.21
C TYR A 41 1.78 12.82 -6.90
N ASP A 42 2.96 13.43 -6.87
CA ASP A 42 3.83 13.52 -5.69
C ASP A 42 3.12 14.23 -4.52
N ALA A 43 2.37 15.29 -4.82
CA ALA A 43 1.55 16.02 -3.85
C ALA A 43 0.42 15.18 -3.21
N LEU A 44 0.11 13.98 -3.74
CA LEU A 44 -0.84 13.07 -3.09
C LEU A 44 -0.30 12.53 -1.77
N ALA A 45 1.02 12.35 -1.64
CA ALA A 45 1.63 11.81 -0.42
C ALA A 45 1.37 12.72 0.79
N ASP A 46 1.51 14.03 0.64
CA ASP A 46 1.22 15.01 1.70
C ASP A 46 -0.24 14.95 2.17
N ARG A 47 -1.15 14.66 1.24
CA ARG A 47 -2.60 14.58 1.49
C ARG A 47 -3.05 13.21 1.99
N PHE A 48 -2.19 12.20 1.90
CA PHE A 48 -2.53 10.83 2.28
C PHE A 48 -2.54 10.70 3.79
N LYS A 49 -3.72 10.94 4.38
CA LYS A 49 -4.01 10.81 5.82
C LYS A 49 -5.26 9.95 6.00
N PRO A 50 -5.16 8.61 5.90
CA PRO A 50 -6.31 7.72 5.97
C PRO A 50 -6.92 7.72 7.37
N GLN A 51 -8.00 8.49 7.57
CA GLN A 51 -8.65 8.67 8.87
C GLN A 51 -9.31 7.40 9.45
N ARG A 52 -9.53 6.39 8.60
CA ARG A 52 -10.14 5.10 8.97
C ARG A 52 -9.20 3.94 8.70
N TYR A 53 -7.90 4.18 8.87
CA TYR A 53 -6.89 3.13 8.78
C TYR A 53 -7.01 2.20 9.98
N ASP A 54 -7.52 0.99 9.75
CA ASP A 54 -7.66 -0.06 10.75
C ASP A 54 -7.18 -1.40 10.18
N PRO A 55 -5.87 -1.67 10.23
CA PRO A 55 -5.32 -2.93 9.72
C PRO A 55 -5.75 -4.15 10.57
N ILE A 56 -6.23 -3.94 11.80
CA ILE A 56 -6.76 -5.03 12.64
C ILE A 56 -8.10 -5.50 12.07
N ALA A 57 -9.02 -4.59 11.78
CA ALA A 57 -10.29 -4.92 11.12
C ALA A 57 -10.07 -5.62 9.76
N TRP A 58 -9.06 -5.20 8.99
CA TRP A 58 -8.72 -5.88 7.74
C TRP A 58 -8.24 -7.32 7.97
N ALA A 59 -7.39 -7.54 8.98
CA ALA A 59 -6.88 -8.86 9.32
C ALA A 59 -7.99 -9.79 9.84
N GLU A 60 -8.91 -9.26 10.66
CA GLU A 60 -10.08 -9.99 11.16
C GLU A 60 -10.98 -10.43 9.99
N LEU A 61 -11.33 -9.52 9.10
CA LEU A 61 -12.13 -9.82 7.91
C LEU A 61 -11.44 -10.84 7.00
N ALA A 62 -10.14 -10.70 6.77
CA ALA A 62 -9.36 -11.64 5.97
C ALA A 62 -9.41 -13.05 6.58
N ARG A 63 -9.22 -13.16 7.90
CA ARG A 63 -9.31 -14.42 8.63
C ARG A 63 -10.70 -15.06 8.50
N GLU A 64 -11.76 -14.26 8.65
CA GLU A 64 -13.15 -14.72 8.51
C GLU A 64 -13.46 -15.21 7.08
N ALA A 65 -12.87 -14.57 6.08
CA ALA A 65 -12.95 -15.00 4.67
C ALA A 65 -12.10 -16.25 4.34
N GLY A 66 -11.39 -16.83 5.31
CA GLY A 66 -10.54 -18.01 5.12
C GLY A 66 -9.20 -17.72 4.44
N ILE A 67 -8.79 -16.44 4.35
CA ILE A 67 -7.48 -16.04 3.83
C ILE A 67 -6.38 -16.52 4.79
N ARG A 68 -5.29 -17.05 4.22
CA ARG A 68 -4.20 -17.70 4.97
C ARG A 68 -2.89 -16.94 4.95
N TYR A 69 -2.77 -15.93 4.09
CA TYR A 69 -1.66 -15.00 4.05
C TYR A 69 -2.09 -13.68 3.42
N ALA A 70 -1.38 -12.60 3.75
CA ALA A 70 -1.57 -11.30 3.12
C ALA A 70 -0.25 -10.75 2.61
N VAL A 71 -0.31 -9.94 1.56
CA VAL A 71 0.83 -9.21 0.98
C VAL A 71 0.40 -7.76 0.84
N LEU A 72 1.06 -6.88 1.59
CA LEU A 72 0.86 -5.44 1.52
C LEU A 72 1.97 -4.81 0.67
N THR A 73 1.62 -3.85 -0.19
CA THR A 73 2.61 -3.03 -0.89
C THR A 73 3.42 -2.22 0.11
N ALA A 74 4.65 -2.65 0.41
CA ALA A 74 5.56 -1.87 1.24
C ALA A 74 5.97 -0.54 0.58
N LYS A 75 6.13 -0.59 -0.75
CA LYS A 75 6.39 0.55 -1.64
C LYS A 75 5.92 0.17 -3.04
N HIS A 76 5.21 1.06 -3.73
CA HIS A 76 4.79 0.84 -5.12
C HIS A 76 5.69 1.60 -6.10
N HIS A 77 5.30 1.68 -7.38
CA HIS A 77 6.07 2.36 -8.42
C HIS A 77 6.18 3.88 -8.23
N ASP A 78 5.27 4.47 -7.46
CA ASP A 78 5.33 5.88 -7.07
C ASP A 78 6.43 6.20 -6.07
N GLY A 79 6.96 5.19 -5.39
CA GLY A 79 8.09 5.33 -4.48
C GLY A 79 7.72 5.64 -3.03
N LEU A 80 6.44 5.85 -2.69
CA LEU A 80 6.05 6.14 -1.30
C LEU A 80 6.25 4.89 -0.45
N ALA A 81 7.16 4.94 0.52
CA ALA A 81 7.36 3.85 1.46
C ALA A 81 6.29 3.90 2.57
N LEU A 82 5.54 2.81 2.77
CA LEU A 82 4.53 2.71 3.84
C LEU A 82 5.12 2.33 5.21
N TYR A 83 6.45 2.41 5.35
CA TYR A 83 7.19 2.08 6.55
C TYR A 83 8.17 3.20 6.87
N ASP A 84 8.57 3.30 8.13
CA ASP A 84 9.57 4.27 8.55
C ASP A 84 10.97 3.83 8.09
N THR A 85 11.66 4.70 7.35
CA THR A 85 12.98 4.42 6.79
C THR A 85 13.88 5.64 6.83
N GLN A 86 15.17 5.41 7.09
CA GLN A 86 16.20 6.45 7.12
C GLN A 86 16.82 6.72 5.74
N LEU A 87 16.39 6.01 4.70
CA LEU A 87 16.99 6.09 3.36
C LEU A 87 16.30 7.11 2.45
N SER A 88 15.13 7.61 2.83
CA SER A 88 14.34 8.56 2.04
C SER A 88 13.33 9.28 2.91
N ASP A 89 13.17 10.59 2.65
CA ASP A 89 12.11 11.40 3.26
C ASP A 89 10.73 11.15 2.64
N TYR A 90 10.66 10.41 1.53
CA TYR A 90 9.40 10.02 0.89
C TYR A 90 8.87 8.72 1.51
N SER A 91 8.57 8.80 2.81
CA SER A 91 8.14 7.68 3.64
C SER A 91 6.99 8.08 4.56
N ALA A 92 6.20 7.09 4.97
CA ALA A 92 5.10 7.31 5.89
C ALA A 92 5.56 7.82 7.27
N GLY A 93 6.75 7.41 7.71
CA GLY A 93 7.38 7.89 8.95
C GLY A 93 7.71 9.38 8.86
N THR A 94 8.42 9.79 7.81
CA THR A 94 8.84 11.19 7.62
C THR A 94 7.67 12.12 7.31
N LEU A 95 6.75 11.70 6.44
CA LEU A 95 5.60 12.50 6.04
C LEU A 95 4.45 12.42 7.05
N GLY A 96 4.52 11.53 8.04
CA GLY A 96 3.48 11.27 9.03
C GLY A 96 2.16 10.83 8.40
N THR A 97 2.20 10.09 7.29
CA THR A 97 0.99 9.69 6.53
C THR A 97 0.24 8.53 7.18
N LEU A 98 0.93 7.70 7.95
CA LEU A 98 0.37 6.60 8.72
C LEU A 98 0.80 6.77 10.18
N SER A 99 -0.14 6.61 11.09
CA SER A 99 0.06 6.68 12.54
C SER A 99 -0.55 5.46 13.21
#